data_AF-A0A932M726-F1
#
_entry.id   AF-A0A932M726-F1
#
_cell.length_a   1.000
_cell.length_b   1.000
_cell.length_c   1.000
_cell.angle_alpha   90.00
_cell.angle_beta   90.00
_cell.angle_gamma   90.00
#
_symmetry.space_group_name_H-M   'P 1'
#
loop_
_entity.id
_entity.type
_entity.pdbx_description
1 polymer ?
#
loop_
_entity_poly.entity_id
_entity_poly.type
_entity_poly.pdbx_seq_one_letter_code
_entity_poly.pdbx_strand_id
1 'polypeptide(L)'
;MRITLIENFRAVFYAPYYAALAQAVAGYFPGIPPATLSACCRDDLALGLWNRDPVVQREGLLWLRDAALGTDLIRKRYSYEDCVDMRFADEVVAEDPPALPEG
;
A
#
# COMPACT_ATOMS: atom_id res chain seq x y z
N MET A 1 4.70 -3.63 -25.71
CA MET A 1 4.84 -4.24 -24.38
C MET A 1 3.64 -3.80 -23.56
N ARG A 2 2.73 -4.71 -23.21
CA ARG A 2 1.47 -4.39 -22.51
C ARG A 2 1.67 -4.76 -21.04
N ILE A 3 1.98 -3.77 -20.20
CA ILE A 3 2.05 -3.98 -18.76
C ILE A 3 0.60 -4.18 -18.31
N THR A 4 0.27 -5.40 -17.90
CA THR A 4 -1.05 -5.69 -17.30
C THR A 4 -0.89 -5.43 -15.82
N LEU A 5 -1.45 -4.32 -15.34
CA LEU A 5 -1.46 -4.00 -13.92
C LEU A 5 -2.28 -5.07 -13.19
N ILE A 6 -1.71 -5.69 -12.16
CA ILE A 6 -2.49 -6.53 -11.25
C ILE A 6 -3.35 -5.57 -10.41
N GLU A 7 -4.64 -5.55 -10.68
CA GLU A 7 -5.67 -4.82 -9.91
C GLU A 7 -5.80 -5.38 -8.49
N ASN A 8 -4.79 -5.20 -7.63
CA ASN A 8 -4.76 -5.93 -6.36
C ASN A 8 -5.64 -5.32 -5.25
N PHE A 9 -6.35 -4.21 -5.49
CA PHE A 9 -7.14 -3.56 -4.43
C PHE A 9 -8.49 -2.98 -4.88
N ARG A 10 -8.95 -3.22 -6.11
CA ARG A 10 -10.16 -2.59 -6.68
C ARG A 10 -11.44 -3.43 -6.60
N ALA A 11 -11.37 -4.71 -6.24
CA ALA A 11 -12.48 -5.65 -6.44
C ALA A 11 -13.12 -6.15 -5.14
N VAL A 12 -13.92 -5.34 -4.44
CA VAL A 12 -14.81 -5.85 -3.38
C VAL A 12 -16.06 -4.98 -3.23
N PHE A 13 -17.05 -5.12 -4.12
CA PHE A 13 -18.31 -4.37 -4.00
C PHE A 13 -19.42 -5.05 -3.18
N TYR A 14 -19.15 -6.17 -2.48
CA TYR A 14 -20.22 -6.92 -1.81
C TYR A 14 -19.89 -7.50 -0.41
N ALA A 15 -18.73 -7.16 0.17
CA ALA A 15 -18.35 -7.50 1.55
C ALA A 15 -17.63 -6.29 2.18
N PRO A 16 -17.55 -6.13 3.53
CA PRO A 16 -16.71 -5.10 4.10
C PRO A 16 -15.29 -5.26 3.55
N TYR A 17 -14.78 -4.25 2.85
CA TYR A 17 -13.53 -4.27 2.05
C TYR A 17 -12.35 -4.97 2.76
N TYR A 18 -12.24 -4.76 4.07
CA TYR A 18 -11.21 -5.38 4.92
C TYR A 18 -11.34 -6.90 5.07
N ALA A 19 -12.55 -7.47 5.02
CA ALA A 19 -12.78 -8.91 5.18
C ALA A 19 -12.39 -9.69 3.92
N ALA A 20 -12.70 -9.15 2.75
CA ALA A 20 -12.28 -9.75 1.48
C ALA A 20 -10.77 -9.60 1.28
N LEU A 21 -10.16 -8.47 1.68
CA LEU A 21 -8.71 -8.36 1.69
C LEU A 21 -8.08 -9.38 2.63
N ALA A 22 -8.59 -9.50 3.86
CA ALA A 22 -8.10 -10.49 4.82
C ALA A 22 -8.18 -11.91 4.25
N GLN A 23 -9.25 -12.25 3.54
CA GLN A 23 -9.38 -13.54 2.86
C GLN A 23 -8.34 -13.70 1.73
N ALA A 24 -8.14 -12.68 0.91
CA ALA A 24 -7.18 -12.70 -0.21
C ALA A 24 -5.74 -12.93 0.27
N VAL A 25 -5.39 -12.38 1.43
CA VAL A 25 -4.02 -12.50 1.98
C VAL A 25 -3.87 -13.60 3.03
N ALA A 26 -4.96 -14.23 3.49
CA ALA A 26 -4.94 -15.23 4.57
C ALA A 26 -3.94 -16.37 4.34
N GLY A 27 -3.76 -16.81 3.09
CA GLY A 27 -2.81 -17.87 2.74
C GLY A 27 -1.35 -17.53 3.04
N TYR A 28 -0.99 -16.24 3.08
CA TYR A 28 0.35 -15.78 3.45
C TYR A 28 0.56 -15.73 4.97
N PHE A 29 -0.52 -15.82 5.76
CA PHE A 29 -0.50 -15.70 7.22
C PHE A 29 -1.17 -16.91 7.91
N PRO A 30 -0.67 -18.15 7.69
CA PRO A 30 -1.33 -19.37 8.19
C PRO A 30 -1.42 -19.45 9.72
N GLY A 31 -0.59 -18.70 10.44
CA GLY A 31 -0.60 -18.64 11.91
C GLY A 31 -1.56 -17.59 12.50
N ILE A 32 -2.23 -16.79 11.66
CA ILE A 32 -3.09 -15.70 12.11
C ILE A 32 -4.56 -16.11 11.91
N PRO A 33 -5.41 -16.09 12.97
CA PRO A 33 -6.83 -16.35 12.82
C PRO A 33 -7.49 -15.38 11.82
N PRO A 34 -8.38 -15.84 10.93
CA PRO A 34 -9.02 -14.98 9.93
C PRO A 34 -9.75 -13.77 10.52
N ALA A 35 -10.36 -13.93 11.70
CA ALA A 35 -11.01 -12.84 12.41
C ALA A 35 -10.04 -11.75 12.87
N THR A 36 -8.84 -12.14 13.31
CA THR A 36 -7.77 -11.20 13.70
C THR A 36 -7.27 -10.45 12.48
N LEU A 37 -7.01 -11.15 11.37
CA LEU A 37 -6.56 -10.52 10.13
C LEU A 37 -7.59 -9.51 9.59
N SER A 38 -8.86 -9.87 9.62
CA SER A 38 -9.98 -8.98 9.26
C SER A 38 -10.08 -7.75 10.16
N ALA A 39 -9.87 -7.92 11.47
CA ALA A 39 -9.82 -6.80 12.42
C ALA A 39 -8.64 -5.87 12.12
N CYS A 40 -7.44 -6.39 11.90
CA CYS A 40 -6.27 -5.59 11.52
C CYS A 40 -6.53 -4.78 10.25
N CYS A 41 -7.04 -5.41 9.19
CA CYS A 41 -7.34 -4.71 7.95
C CYS A 41 -8.38 -3.58 8.14
N ARG A 42 -9.40 -3.80 8.99
CA ARG A 42 -10.40 -2.78 9.31
C ARG A 42 -9.77 -1.62 10.07
N ASP A 43 -8.96 -1.94 11.08
CA ASP A 43 -8.41 -0.94 11.99
C ASP A 43 -7.35 -0.08 11.28
N ASP A 44 -6.50 -0.68 10.44
CA ASP A 44 -5.54 0.05 9.60
C ASP A 44 -6.24 1.00 8.61
N LEU A 45 -7.35 0.56 8.03
CA LEU A 45 -8.19 1.39 7.16
C LEU A 45 -8.81 2.56 7.96
N ALA A 46 -9.35 2.29 9.14
CA ALA A 46 -9.95 3.31 10.00
C ALA A 46 -8.93 4.34 10.52
N LEU A 47 -7.68 3.93 10.72
CA LEU A 47 -6.57 4.80 11.09
C LEU A 47 -6.03 5.62 9.91
N GLY A 48 -6.47 5.34 8.68
CA GLY A 48 -5.97 6.01 7.48
C GLY A 48 -4.51 5.67 7.18
N LEU A 49 -4.05 4.48 7.61
CA LEU A 49 -2.67 4.04 7.39
C LEU A 49 -2.38 3.71 5.93
N TRP A 50 -3.42 3.44 5.15
CA TRP A 50 -3.28 3.04 3.76
C TRP A 50 -3.19 4.27 2.86
N ASN A 51 -2.23 4.25 1.93
CA ASN A 51 -2.10 5.30 0.95
C ASN A 51 -3.35 5.33 0.05
N ARG A 52 -3.80 6.55 -0.28
CA ARG A 52 -4.95 6.77 -1.16
C ARG A 52 -4.58 6.73 -2.64
N ASP A 53 -3.30 6.92 -2.93
CA ASP A 53 -2.71 6.95 -4.27
C ASP A 53 -1.39 6.16 -4.24
N PRO A 54 -0.82 5.81 -5.40
CA PRO A 54 0.43 5.07 -5.47
C PRO A 54 1.68 5.93 -5.23
N VAL A 55 1.54 7.22 -4.90
CA VAL A 55 2.67 8.14 -4.77
C VAL A 55 3.38 7.90 -3.44
N VAL A 56 4.66 7.56 -3.52
CA VAL A 56 5.52 7.49 -2.35
C VAL A 56 5.86 8.90 -1.89
N GLN A 57 5.52 9.23 -0.65
CA GLN A 57 5.81 10.54 -0.09
C GLN A 57 7.30 10.67 0.20
N ARG A 58 7.94 11.69 -0.38
CA ARG A 58 9.39 11.93 -0.25
C ARG A 58 9.79 12.10 1.20
N GLU A 59 9.10 12.95 1.92
CA GLU A 59 9.38 13.29 3.31
C GLU A 59 9.29 12.05 4.20
N GLY A 60 8.27 11.20 3.97
CA GLY A 60 8.07 9.94 4.68
C GLY A 60 9.24 8.97 4.45
N LEU A 61 9.68 8.80 3.21
CA LEU A 61 10.82 7.94 2.90
C LEU A 61 12.12 8.47 3.52
N LEU A 62 12.37 9.77 3.41
CA LEU A 62 13.58 10.38 3.95
C LEU A 62 13.63 10.27 5.49
N TRP A 63 12.48 10.43 6.16
CA TRP A 63 12.36 10.20 7.60
C TRP A 63 12.66 8.74 7.96
N LEU A 64 12.06 7.78 7.25
CA LEU A 64 12.30 6.36 7.48
C LEU A 64 13.78 5.98 7.26
N ARG A 65 14.41 6.52 6.21
CA ARG A 65 15.83 6.33 5.93
C ARG A 65 16.69 6.85 7.09
N ASP A 66 16.37 8.03 7.61
CA ASP A 66 17.16 8.65 8.69
C ASP A 66 17.00 7.89 10.00
N ALA A 67 15.81 7.37 10.30
CA ALA A 67 15.59 6.46 11.43
C ALA A 67 16.35 5.13 11.26
N ALA A 68 16.34 4.55 10.07
CA ALA A 68 17.08 3.32 9.75
C ALA A 68 18.60 3.51 9.83
N LEU A 69 19.13 4.67 9.45
CA LEU A 69 20.54 5.03 9.64
C LEU A 69 20.87 5.22 11.12
N GLY A 70 20.02 5.90 11.88
CA GLY A 70 20.23 6.14 13.31
C GLY A 70 20.23 4.87 14.17
N THR A 71 19.73 3.76 13.62
CA THR A 71 19.67 2.44 14.25
C THR A 71 20.63 1.42 13.63
N ASP A 72 21.50 1.85 12.72
CA ASP A 72 22.42 0.99 11.95
C ASP A 72 21.74 -0.13 11.13
N LEU A 73 20.41 -0.06 10.92
CA LEU A 73 19.68 -0.99 10.05
C LEU A 73 20.19 -0.90 8.60
N ILE A 74 20.55 0.30 8.17
CA ILE A 74 21.27 0.54 6.91
C ILE A 74 22.55 1.33 7.19
N ARG A 75 23.58 1.11 6.37
CA ARG A 75 24.89 1.79 6.50
C ARG A 75 25.14 2.87 5.45
N LYS A 76 24.37 2.85 4.36
CA LYS A 76 24.47 3.82 3.26
C LYS A 76 23.28 4.76 3.30
N ARG A 77 23.54 6.05 3.16
CA ARG A 77 22.50 7.09 3.00
C ARG A 77 22.10 7.18 1.53
N TYR A 78 21.04 6.49 1.15
CA TYR A 78 20.46 6.57 -0.18
C TYR A 78 19.70 7.89 -0.38
N SER A 79 19.74 8.44 -1.60
CA SER A 79 18.82 9.49 -2.01
C SER A 79 17.41 8.92 -2.23
N TYR A 80 16.42 9.80 -2.42
CA TYR A 80 15.06 9.35 -2.76
C TYR A 80 15.06 8.67 -4.14
N GLU A 81 15.77 9.26 -5.10
CA GLU A 81 15.87 8.82 -6.48
C GLU A 81 16.63 7.48 -6.63
N ASP A 82 17.51 7.14 -5.67
CA ASP A 82 18.13 5.81 -5.63
C ASP A 82 17.11 4.69 -5.30
N CYS A 83 16.00 5.05 -4.64
CA CYS A 83 15.04 4.09 -4.10
C CYS A 83 13.69 4.11 -4.81
N VAL A 84 13.34 5.20 -5.49
CA VAL A 84 11.99 5.44 -5.97
C VAL A 84 11.98 5.92 -7.41
N ASP A 85 11.14 5.26 -8.21
CA ASP A 85 10.79 5.63 -9.57
C ASP A 85 9.27 5.84 -9.65
N MET A 86 8.84 7.10 -9.79
CA MET A 86 7.42 7.47 -9.76
C MET A 86 6.76 7.52 -11.14
N ARG A 87 7.48 7.23 -12.24
CA ARG A 87 6.93 7.38 -13.60
C ARG A 87 5.55 6.72 -13.77
N PHE A 88 5.40 5.50 -13.25
CA PHE A 88 4.12 4.77 -13.32
C PHE A 88 3.05 5.30 -12.36
N ALA A 89 3.46 5.76 -11.17
CA ALA A 89 2.53 6.33 -10.20
C ALA A 89 1.97 7.67 -10.72
N ASP A 90 2.84 8.50 -11.30
CA ASP A 90 2.49 9.78 -11.90
C ASP A 90 1.55 9.59 -13.10
N GLU A 91 1.82 8.60 -13.97
CA GLU A 91 0.92 8.24 -15.09
C GLU A 91 -0.48 7.86 -14.58
N VAL A 92 -0.57 6.97 -13.58
CA VAL A 92 -1.86 6.51 -13.04
C VAL A 92 -2.63 7.64 -12.35
N VAL A 93 -1.96 8.54 -11.65
CA VAL A 93 -2.61 9.71 -11.03
C VAL A 93 -3.08 10.71 -12.10
N ALA A 94 -2.27 10.94 -13.15
CA ALA A 94 -2.61 11.85 -14.23
C ALA A 94 -3.77 11.37 -15.10
N GLU A 95 -3.97 10.05 -15.21
CA GLU A 95 -5.14 9.46 -15.87
C GLU A 95 -6.46 9.80 -15.13
N ASP A 96 -6.37 10.34 -13.90
CA ASP A 96 -7.50 10.66 -12.99
C ASP A 96 -8.61 9.61 -13.12
N PRO A 97 -8.27 8.31 -12.93
CA PRO A 97 -9.21 7.25 -13.14
C PRO A 97 -10.40 7.50 -12.22
N PRO A 98 -11.64 7.41 -12.74
CA PRO A 98 -12.81 7.85 -12.00
C PRO A 98 -12.80 7.24 -10.60
N ALA A 99 -13.10 8.09 -9.61
CA ALA A 99 -13.44 7.62 -8.28
C ALA A 99 -14.49 6.52 -8.46
N LEU A 100 -14.20 5.37 -7.87
CA LEU A 100 -15.10 4.24 -7.98
C LEU A 100 -16.48 4.67 -7.45
N PRO A 101 -17.57 4.34 -8.15
CA PRO A 101 -18.91 4.81 -7.79
C PRO A 101 -19.21 4.45 -6.34
N GLU A 102 -19.69 5.44 -5.59
CA GLU A 102 -20.16 5.25 -4.22
C GLU A 102 -21.35 4.29 -4.24
N GLY A 103 -21.14 3.09 -3.69
CA GLY A 103 -22.16 2.08 -3.47
C GLY A 103 -22.55 2.04 -2.00
#